data_AF-X1DWT8-F1
#
_entry.id   AF-X1DWT8-F1
#
_cell.length_a   1.000
_cell.length_b   1.000
_cell.length_c   1.000
_cell.angle_alpha   90.00
_cell.angle_beta   90.00
_cell.angle_gamma   90.00
#
_symmetry.space_group_name_H-M   'P 1'
#
loop_
_entity.id
_entity.type
_entity.pdbx_description
1 polymer ?
#
loop_
_entity_poly.entity_id
_entity_poly.type
_entity_poly.pdbx_seq_one_letter_code
_entity_poly.pdbx_strand_id
1 'polypeptide(L)'
;IIHGILGYKFFIFWIFKQGDVIIKRRISECKEKGIEILPPDVNESYKDFTVPEHKIRFGLAAIKNVGLSAIESIIEAREKDGKFVSLFDFCNKVDLRKVNKKVIESLIKCGAFDSFKLKRSQLMAVFEEVVSAVQRIQKEKEKNQMSMFEAIAETTGTNENEQVNYPDISEWDQKECLAYEKECLGFYITGHPLDNYKQALKAFTNVDTASALAAESEREV
;
A
#
# COMPACT_ATOMS: atom_id res chain seq x y z
N ILE A 1 9.65 -1.96 -33.06
CA ILE A 1 9.66 -2.63 -31.72
C ILE A 1 10.65 -1.93 -30.77
N ILE A 2 11.92 -1.71 -31.17
CA ILE A 2 12.95 -1.07 -30.31
C ILE A 2 12.59 0.39 -29.94
N HIS A 3 11.96 1.15 -30.83
CA HIS A 3 11.47 2.51 -30.53
C HIS A 3 10.34 2.55 -29.48
N GLY A 4 9.48 1.52 -29.42
CA GLY A 4 8.39 1.46 -28.44
C GLY A 4 8.92 1.25 -27.02
N ILE A 5 9.88 0.34 -26.85
CA ILE A 5 10.45 0.00 -25.54
C ILE A 5 11.30 1.15 -24.99
N LEU A 6 12.06 1.84 -25.85
CA LEU A 6 12.87 3.00 -25.46
C LEU A 6 11.98 4.17 -25.03
N GLY A 7 10.90 4.45 -25.79
CA GLY A 7 9.91 5.45 -25.42
C GLY A 7 9.17 5.11 -24.11
N TYR A 8 8.90 3.83 -23.86
CA TYR A 8 8.25 3.34 -22.64
C TYR A 8 9.10 3.58 -21.39
N LYS A 9 10.39 3.20 -21.45
CA LYS A 9 11.35 3.47 -20.37
C LYS A 9 11.55 4.97 -20.16
N PHE A 10 11.62 5.75 -21.25
CA PHE A 10 11.78 7.20 -21.16
C PHE A 10 10.54 7.88 -20.56
N PHE A 11 9.33 7.43 -20.89
CA PHE A 11 8.08 7.95 -20.35
C PHE A 11 7.95 7.65 -18.85
N ILE A 12 8.22 6.41 -18.42
CA ILE A 12 8.21 6.06 -16.99
C ILE A 12 9.28 6.86 -16.22
N PHE A 13 10.49 6.96 -16.76
CA PHE A 13 11.56 7.75 -16.16
C PHE A 13 11.22 9.25 -16.09
N TRP A 14 10.60 9.78 -17.14
CA TRP A 14 10.16 11.18 -17.19
C TRP A 14 9.05 11.46 -16.17
N ILE A 15 8.06 10.57 -16.05
CA ILE A 15 7.00 10.64 -15.03
C ILE A 15 7.61 10.60 -13.62
N PHE A 16 8.55 9.69 -13.37
CA PHE A 16 9.23 9.59 -12.08
C PHE A 16 9.98 10.88 -11.73
N LYS A 17 10.62 11.53 -12.72
CA LYS A 17 11.32 12.81 -12.53
C LYS A 17 10.41 14.01 -12.24
N GLN A 18 9.12 13.90 -12.55
CA GLN A 18 8.12 14.95 -12.39
C GLN A 18 7.42 14.88 -11.00
N GLY A 19 7.64 13.81 -10.23
CA GLY A 19 7.17 13.67 -8.85
C GLY A 19 5.71 13.24 -8.68
N ASP A 20 5.34 12.95 -7.43
CA ASP A 20 4.09 12.27 -7.04
C ASP A 20 2.80 12.95 -7.51
N VAL A 21 2.79 14.28 -7.55
CA VAL A 21 1.62 15.08 -7.94
C VAL A 21 1.24 14.83 -9.41
N ILE A 22 2.24 14.67 -10.27
CA ILE A 22 2.05 14.47 -11.70
C ILE A 22 1.65 13.02 -11.98
N ILE A 23 2.22 12.06 -11.24
CA ILE A 23 1.80 10.66 -11.30
C ILE A 23 0.32 10.53 -10.97
N LYS A 24 -0.13 11.11 -9.83
CA LYS A 24 -1.55 11.10 -9.42
C LYS A 24 -2.49 11.64 -10.50
N ARG A 25 -2.07 12.66 -11.25
CA ARG A 25 -2.88 13.27 -12.32
C ARG A 25 -2.92 12.43 -13.60
N ARG A 26 -1.89 11.61 -13.86
CA ARG A 26 -1.71 10.85 -15.11
C ARG A 26 -1.87 9.33 -14.98
N ILE A 27 -2.46 8.85 -13.88
CA ILE A 27 -2.75 7.41 -13.68
C ILE A 27 -3.58 6.86 -14.86
N SER A 28 -4.58 7.60 -15.34
CA SER A 28 -5.41 7.19 -16.48
C SER A 28 -4.58 7.01 -17.76
N GLU A 29 -3.65 7.93 -18.06
CA GLU A 29 -2.76 7.82 -19.22
C GLU A 29 -1.80 6.62 -19.09
N CYS A 30 -1.33 6.33 -17.88
CA CYS A 30 -0.52 5.14 -17.62
C CYS A 30 -1.33 3.86 -17.91
N LYS A 31 -2.59 3.80 -17.46
CA LYS A 31 -3.50 2.68 -17.74
C LYS A 31 -3.79 2.55 -19.25
N GLU A 32 -4.02 3.66 -19.96
CA GLU A 32 -4.21 3.67 -21.42
C GLU A 32 -2.99 3.16 -22.19
N LYS A 33 -1.78 3.46 -21.70
CA LYS A 33 -0.51 2.95 -22.26
C LYS A 33 -0.17 1.53 -21.82
N GLY A 34 -1.08 0.84 -21.12
CA GLY A 34 -0.88 -0.52 -20.63
C GLY A 34 0.16 -0.64 -19.52
N ILE A 35 0.52 0.47 -18.85
CA ILE A 35 1.42 0.43 -17.70
C ILE A 35 0.62 -0.08 -16.50
N GLU A 36 1.01 -1.24 -16.00
CA GLU A 36 0.40 -1.79 -14.79
C GLU A 36 0.83 -0.98 -13.57
N ILE A 37 -0.15 -0.59 -12.76
CA ILE A 37 0.08 0.17 -11.54
C ILE A 37 -0.26 -0.76 -10.36
N LEU A 38 0.74 -1.04 -9.54
CA LEU A 38 0.63 -1.90 -8.37
C LEU A 38 0.26 -1.07 -7.13
N PRO A 39 -0.60 -1.60 -6.24
CA PRO A 39 -0.91 -0.96 -4.96
C PRO A 39 0.37 -0.80 -4.11
N PRO A 40 0.33 0.06 -3.08
CA PRO A 40 1.41 0.11 -2.11
C PRO A 40 1.59 -1.24 -1.42
N ASP A 41 2.78 -1.54 -0.95
CA ASP A 41 3.10 -2.76 -0.18
C ASP A 41 4.21 -2.46 0.83
N VAL A 42 4.01 -2.79 2.10
CA VAL A 42 5.02 -2.54 3.15
C VAL A 42 6.35 -3.26 2.89
N ASN A 43 6.33 -4.37 2.13
CA ASN A 43 7.51 -5.16 1.83
C ASN A 43 8.26 -4.73 0.56
N GLU A 44 7.67 -3.88 -0.28
CA GLU A 44 8.24 -3.52 -1.59
C GLU A 44 8.21 -2.02 -1.89
N SER A 45 7.22 -1.27 -1.39
CA SER A 45 7.12 0.16 -1.61
C SER A 45 8.17 0.94 -0.82
N TYR A 46 8.63 2.03 -1.41
CA TYR A 46 9.47 3.03 -0.73
C TYR A 46 8.63 4.30 -0.47
N LYS A 47 9.29 5.39 -0.09
CA LYS A 47 8.66 6.68 0.13
C LYS A 47 7.88 7.14 -1.11
N ASP A 48 8.59 7.29 -2.22
CA ASP A 48 8.04 7.71 -3.50
C ASP A 48 7.72 6.49 -4.38
N PHE A 49 7.09 6.72 -5.53
CA PHE A 49 6.78 5.65 -6.49
C PHE A 49 8.03 4.90 -6.94
N THR A 50 7.91 3.59 -7.18
CA THR A 50 9.02 2.78 -7.69
C THR A 50 8.64 2.06 -8.96
N VAL A 51 9.63 1.61 -9.73
CA VAL A 51 9.41 0.97 -11.03
C VAL A 51 10.00 -0.44 -11.06
N PRO A 52 9.35 -1.42 -10.42
CA PRO A 52 9.74 -2.82 -10.56
C PRO A 52 9.33 -3.36 -11.93
N GLU A 53 10.27 -3.89 -12.71
CA GLU A 53 10.00 -4.69 -13.91
C GLU A 53 8.94 -4.10 -14.87
N HIS A 54 9.05 -2.80 -15.18
CA HIS A 54 8.13 -2.04 -16.05
C HIS A 54 6.73 -1.75 -15.49
N LYS A 55 6.47 -2.08 -14.23
CA LYS A 55 5.27 -1.69 -13.49
C LYS A 55 5.57 -0.45 -12.64
N ILE A 56 4.55 0.32 -12.30
CA ILE A 56 4.68 1.43 -11.34
C ILE A 56 4.07 0.98 -10.02
N ARG A 57 4.87 0.89 -8.96
CA ARG A 57 4.38 0.59 -7.60
C ARG A 57 4.19 1.89 -6.83
N PHE A 58 3.04 2.00 -6.17
CA PHE A 58 2.71 3.17 -5.35
C PHE A 58 3.68 3.35 -4.18
N GLY A 59 4.15 4.59 -4.00
CA GLY A 59 4.92 4.98 -2.83
C GLY A 59 4.05 5.12 -1.58
N LEU A 60 4.63 4.90 -0.40
CA LEU A 60 3.95 5.02 0.88
C LEU A 60 3.53 6.47 1.17
N ALA A 61 4.22 7.46 0.61
CA ALA A 61 3.87 8.89 0.74
C ALA A 61 2.56 9.25 0.03
N ALA A 62 2.09 8.42 -0.89
CA ALA A 62 0.84 8.65 -1.58
C ALA A 62 -0.39 8.38 -0.70
N ILE A 63 -0.22 7.64 0.40
CA ILE A 63 -1.27 7.16 1.29
C ILE A 63 -1.66 8.25 2.29
N LYS A 64 -2.95 8.59 2.34
CA LYS A 64 -3.50 9.53 3.30
C LYS A 64 -3.25 9.05 4.74
N ASN A 65 -2.96 9.99 5.64
CA ASN A 65 -2.63 9.75 7.05
C ASN A 65 -1.28 9.07 7.32
N VAL A 66 -0.49 8.74 6.29
CA VAL A 66 0.86 8.17 6.47
C VAL A 66 1.89 9.30 6.36
N GLY A 67 2.44 9.71 7.51
CA GLY A 67 3.44 10.78 7.57
C GLY A 67 4.86 10.31 7.27
N LEU A 68 5.76 11.24 6.94
CA LEU A 68 7.16 10.93 6.61
C LEU A 68 7.86 10.10 7.68
N SER A 69 7.69 10.45 8.96
CA SER A 69 8.31 9.72 10.07
C SER A 69 7.83 8.27 10.19
N ALA A 70 6.57 7.98 9.81
CA ALA A 70 6.06 6.62 9.78
C ALA A 70 6.70 5.84 8.61
N ILE A 71 6.84 6.47 7.44
CA ILE A 71 7.45 5.88 6.25
C ILE A 71 8.92 5.52 6.52
N GLU A 72 9.68 6.45 7.09
CA GLU A 72 11.08 6.24 7.46
C GLU A 72 11.23 5.09 8.45
N SER A 73 10.38 5.04 9.48
CA SER A 73 10.34 3.95 10.46
C SER A 73 10.10 2.58 9.80
N ILE A 74 9.16 2.50 8.84
CA ILE A 74 8.84 1.26 8.12
C ILE A 74 10.01 0.81 7.25
N ILE A 75 10.62 1.73 6.51
CA ILE A 75 11.75 1.42 5.61
C ILE A 75 12.97 1.00 6.43
N GLU A 76 13.30 1.74 7.49
CA GLU A 76 14.42 1.44 8.39
C GLU A 76 14.26 0.06 9.04
N ALA A 77 13.07 -0.24 9.58
CA ALA A 77 12.77 -1.55 10.15
C ALA A 77 12.93 -2.68 9.13
N ARG A 78 12.47 -2.46 7.88
CA ARG A 78 12.61 -3.44 6.80
C ARG A 78 14.06 -3.66 6.36
N GLU A 79 14.85 -2.58 6.30
CA GLU A 79 16.27 -2.66 5.91
C GLU A 79 17.12 -3.33 6.99
N LYS A 80 16.80 -3.09 8.26
CA LYS A 80 17.52 -3.65 9.41
C LYS A 80 17.14 -5.10 9.71
N ASP A 81 15.84 -5.38 9.80
CA ASP A 81 15.31 -6.65 10.32
C ASP A 81 14.64 -7.52 9.23
N GLY A 82 14.74 -7.10 7.97
CA GLY A 82 14.20 -7.82 6.81
C GLY A 82 12.70 -7.61 6.59
N LYS A 83 12.15 -8.38 5.64
CA LYS A 83 10.72 -8.32 5.27
C LYS A 83 9.81 -8.67 6.45
N PHE A 84 8.61 -8.10 6.43
CA PHE A 84 7.54 -8.38 7.37
C PHE A 84 6.79 -9.65 6.95
N VAL A 85 6.56 -10.56 7.89
CA VAL A 85 5.85 -11.83 7.63
C VAL A 85 4.39 -11.83 8.09
N SER A 86 4.04 -10.95 9.03
CA SER A 86 2.69 -10.82 9.59
C SER A 86 2.45 -9.42 10.14
N LEU A 87 1.19 -9.12 10.49
CA LEU A 87 0.84 -7.85 11.13
C LEU A 87 1.53 -7.69 12.50
N PHE A 88 1.68 -8.78 13.25
CA PHE A 88 2.39 -8.77 14.53
C PHE A 88 3.88 -8.48 14.34
N ASP A 89 4.51 -9.16 13.39
CA ASP A 89 5.93 -8.95 13.05
C ASP A 89 6.18 -7.50 12.60
N PHE A 90 5.29 -6.96 11.76
CA PHE A 90 5.31 -5.56 11.38
C PHE A 90 5.25 -4.63 12.60
N CYS A 91 4.24 -4.80 13.48
CA CYS A 91 4.07 -3.95 14.65
C CYS A 91 5.25 -4.05 15.63
N ASN A 92 5.88 -5.23 15.74
CA ASN A 92 6.98 -5.47 16.66
C ASN A 92 8.31 -4.83 16.17
N LYS A 93 8.52 -4.76 14.86
CA LYS A 93 9.72 -4.19 14.24
C LYS A 93 9.67 -2.66 14.09
N VAL A 94 8.50 -2.08 13.85
CA VAL A 94 8.37 -0.62 13.63
C VAL A 94 8.22 0.15 14.94
N ASP A 95 8.65 1.43 14.92
CA ASP A 95 8.38 2.35 16.03
C ASP A 95 6.89 2.76 16.05
N LEU A 96 6.12 2.19 16.97
CA LEU A 96 4.68 2.45 17.15
C LEU A 96 4.37 3.86 17.67
N ARG A 97 5.36 4.66 18.09
CA ARG A 97 5.20 6.09 18.38
C ARG A 97 5.06 6.89 17.08
N LYS A 98 5.76 6.45 16.02
CA LYS A 98 5.70 7.04 14.67
C LYS A 98 4.59 6.41 13.83
N VAL A 99 4.39 5.10 13.96
CA VAL A 99 3.37 4.31 13.23
C VAL A 99 2.17 4.06 14.15
N ASN A 100 1.27 5.05 14.24
CA ASN A 100 0.08 4.95 15.10
C ASN A 100 -1.04 4.09 14.48
N LYS A 101 -2.09 3.81 15.27
CA LYS A 101 -3.26 3.02 14.83
C LYS A 101 -3.89 3.52 13.52
N LYS A 102 -3.96 4.85 13.32
CA LYS A 102 -4.54 5.46 12.11
C LYS A 102 -3.67 5.24 10.87
N VAL A 103 -2.35 5.20 11.03
CA VAL A 103 -1.41 4.82 9.95
C VAL A 103 -1.69 3.37 9.55
N ILE A 104 -1.73 2.45 10.53
CA ILE A 104 -1.96 1.01 10.28
C ILE A 104 -3.32 0.77 9.61
N GLU A 105 -4.37 1.42 10.10
CA GLU A 105 -5.70 1.36 9.49
C GLU A 105 -5.67 1.78 8.00
N SER A 106 -4.98 2.89 7.70
CA SER A 106 -4.85 3.39 6.32
C SER A 106 -4.04 2.45 5.44
N LEU A 107 -2.98 1.83 5.99
CA LEU A 107 -2.18 0.80 5.33
C LEU A 107 -3.01 -0.45 5.00
N ILE A 108 -3.85 -0.94 5.92
CA ILE A 108 -4.76 -2.07 5.68
C ILE A 108 -5.77 -1.72 4.58
N LYS A 109 -6.45 -0.58 4.71
CA LYS A 109 -7.48 -0.12 3.76
C LYS A 109 -6.97 0.00 2.32
N CYS A 110 -5.75 0.51 2.14
CA CYS A 110 -5.15 0.68 0.81
C CYS A 110 -4.48 -0.60 0.26
N GLY A 111 -4.44 -1.70 1.02
CA GLY A 111 -3.86 -2.96 0.58
C GLY A 111 -2.35 -3.10 0.76
N ALA A 112 -1.74 -2.26 1.60
CA ALA A 112 -0.30 -2.31 1.84
C ALA A 112 0.16 -3.63 2.50
N PHE A 113 -0.77 -4.42 3.04
CA PHE A 113 -0.52 -5.72 3.66
C PHE A 113 -1.00 -6.91 2.82
N ASP A 114 -1.40 -6.70 1.56
CA ASP A 114 -1.89 -7.78 0.69
C ASP A 114 -0.82 -8.88 0.48
N SER A 115 0.48 -8.55 0.64
CA SER A 115 1.58 -9.52 0.61
C SER A 115 1.54 -10.57 1.73
N PHE A 116 0.80 -10.33 2.81
CA PHE A 116 0.59 -11.31 3.89
C PHE A 116 -0.41 -12.41 3.51
N LYS A 117 -1.08 -12.31 2.36
CA LYS A 117 -2.10 -13.26 1.88
C LYS A 117 -3.27 -13.45 2.86
N LEU A 118 -3.57 -12.40 3.63
CA LEU A 118 -4.72 -12.32 4.52
C LEU A 118 -5.75 -11.37 3.93
N LYS A 119 -7.03 -11.58 4.27
CA LYS A 119 -8.09 -10.68 3.87
C LYS A 119 -7.95 -9.34 4.60
N ARG A 120 -8.27 -8.24 3.93
CA ARG A 120 -8.21 -6.90 4.55
C ARG A 120 -9.20 -6.79 5.71
N SER A 121 -10.38 -7.43 5.59
CA SER A 121 -11.35 -7.55 6.68
C SER A 121 -10.76 -8.25 7.91
N GLN A 122 -10.00 -9.33 7.72
CA GLN A 122 -9.36 -10.08 8.81
C GLN A 122 -8.32 -9.24 9.53
N LEU A 123 -7.48 -8.53 8.78
CA LEU A 123 -6.49 -7.60 9.36
C LEU A 123 -7.18 -6.48 10.13
N MET A 124 -8.24 -5.91 9.57
CA MET A 124 -9.01 -4.83 10.21
C MET A 124 -9.73 -5.30 11.50
N ALA A 125 -10.12 -6.57 11.59
CA ALA A 125 -10.76 -7.10 12.78
C ALA A 125 -9.80 -7.21 13.99
N VAL A 126 -8.50 -7.42 13.74
CA VAL A 126 -7.52 -7.75 14.80
C VAL A 126 -6.47 -6.68 15.05
N PHE A 127 -6.28 -5.70 14.15
CA PHE A 127 -5.13 -4.79 14.23
C PHE A 127 -5.06 -4.01 15.54
N GLU A 128 -6.21 -3.60 16.10
CA GLU A 128 -6.21 -2.84 17.35
C GLU A 128 -5.69 -3.66 18.53
N GLU A 129 -6.10 -4.93 18.59
CA GLU A 129 -5.66 -5.87 19.63
C GLU A 129 -4.16 -6.13 19.47
N VAL A 130 -3.71 -6.42 18.24
CA VAL A 130 -2.30 -6.67 17.91
C VAL A 130 -1.43 -5.47 18.30
N VAL A 131 -1.83 -4.25 17.93
CA VAL A 131 -1.08 -3.03 18.28
C VAL A 131 -1.00 -2.86 19.80
N SER A 132 -2.10 -3.10 20.52
CA SER A 132 -2.15 -2.95 21.97
C SER A 132 -1.28 -4.00 22.69
N ALA A 133 -1.30 -5.25 22.20
CA ALA A 133 -0.45 -6.33 22.72
C ALA A 133 1.04 -6.00 22.52
N VAL A 134 1.43 -5.62 21.30
CA VAL A 134 2.83 -5.26 20.99
C VAL A 134 3.29 -4.04 21.78
N GLN A 135 2.44 -3.02 21.95
CA GLN A 135 2.78 -1.87 22.81
C GLN A 135 3.05 -2.30 24.26
N ARG A 136 2.29 -3.26 24.79
CA ARG A 136 2.53 -3.81 26.13
C ARG A 136 3.89 -4.52 26.18
N ILE A 137 4.17 -5.38 25.20
CA ILE A 137 5.43 -6.12 25.08
C ILE A 137 6.64 -5.18 24.97
N GLN A 138 6.58 -4.16 24.10
CA GLN A 138 7.65 -3.18 23.94
C GLN A 138 7.89 -2.40 25.25
N LYS A 139 6.82 -2.00 25.95
CA LYS A 139 6.93 -1.30 27.24
C LYS A 139 7.48 -2.20 28.35
N GLU A 140 7.11 -3.47 28.37
CA GLU A 140 7.65 -4.46 29.29
C GLU A 140 9.13 -4.73 29.01
N LYS A 141 9.54 -4.83 27.74
CA LYS A 141 10.96 -4.95 27.35
C LYS A 141 11.79 -3.74 27.79
N GLU A 142 11.28 -2.52 27.58
CA GLU A 142 11.96 -1.29 28.05
C GLU A 142 12.13 -1.28 29.58
N LYS A 143 11.08 -1.64 30.33
CA LYS A 143 11.14 -1.74 31.80
C LYS A 143 12.06 -2.86 32.29
N ASN A 144 11.98 -4.03 31.66
CA ASN A 144 12.80 -5.18 32.01
C ASN A 144 14.26 -4.94 31.65
N GLN A 145 14.59 -4.23 30.57
CA GLN A 145 15.98 -3.80 30.30
C GLN A 145 16.51 -2.86 31.39
N MET A 146 15.68 -1.97 31.95
CA MET A 146 16.09 -1.16 33.11
C MET A 146 16.32 -2.03 34.36
N SER A 147 15.50 -3.06 34.57
CA SER A 147 15.63 -4.01 35.69
C SER A 147 16.75 -5.07 35.49
N MET A 148 17.09 -5.38 34.23
CA MET A 148 18.08 -6.39 33.81
C MET A 148 19.49 -5.80 33.68
N PHE A 149 19.63 -4.47 33.67
CA PHE A 149 20.92 -3.84 34.01
C PHE A 149 21.30 -4.01 35.50
N GLU A 150 20.32 -4.31 36.35
CA GLU A 150 20.52 -4.66 37.76
C GLU A 150 20.67 -6.18 38.00
N ALA A 151 20.24 -6.99 37.03
CA ALA A 151 20.28 -8.44 37.09
C ALA A 151 20.64 -9.01 35.71
N ILE A 152 21.83 -9.63 35.59
CA ILE A 152 22.13 -10.74 34.65
C ILE A 152 22.58 -10.22 33.25
N ALA A 153 23.85 -10.09 32.87
CA ALA A 153 24.97 -11.04 32.99
C ALA A 153 24.61 -12.49 32.64
N GLU A 154 23.58 -12.79 31.85
CA GLU A 154 23.24 -14.16 31.45
C GLU A 154 22.03 -14.21 30.49
N THR A 155 22.23 -14.94 29.39
CA THR A 155 21.22 -15.63 28.58
C THR A 155 20.22 -14.81 27.74
N THR A 156 20.68 -14.57 26.51
CA THR A 156 19.99 -14.69 25.22
C THR A 156 18.57 -15.29 25.19
N GLY A 157 17.65 -14.48 24.65
CA GLY A 157 16.79 -14.83 23.51
C GLY A 157 15.55 -15.68 23.78
N THR A 158 14.39 -15.04 23.89
CA THR A 158 13.09 -15.71 23.73
C THR A 158 12.38 -15.25 22.44
N ASN A 159 12.20 -16.22 21.55
CA ASN A 159 11.32 -16.17 20.40
C ASN A 159 9.87 -16.25 20.89
N GLU A 160 9.11 -15.17 20.76
CA GLU A 160 7.67 -15.16 21.03
C GLU A 160 6.95 -14.66 19.77
N ASN A 161 6.75 -15.58 18.82
CA ASN A 161 5.70 -15.42 17.83
C ASN A 161 4.36 -15.66 18.56
N GLU A 162 3.77 -14.62 19.16
CA GLU A 162 2.35 -14.67 19.49
C GLU A 162 1.60 -14.89 18.17
N GLN A 163 1.06 -16.09 17.99
CA GLN A 163 0.25 -16.43 16.84
C GLN A 163 -1.04 -15.59 16.92
N VAL A 164 -1.10 -14.53 16.13
CA VAL A 164 -2.34 -13.75 15.96
C VAL A 164 -3.40 -14.66 15.38
N ASN A 165 -4.50 -14.83 16.11
CA ASN A 165 -5.65 -15.58 15.64
C ASN A 165 -6.48 -14.69 14.69
N TYR A 166 -6.38 -14.92 13.39
CA TYR A 166 -7.18 -14.22 12.41
C TYR A 166 -8.57 -14.88 12.29
N PRO A 167 -9.67 -14.16 12.56
CA PRO A 167 -11.00 -14.75 12.51
C PRO A 167 -11.35 -15.18 11.09
N ASP A 168 -12.10 -16.27 10.93
CA ASP A 168 -12.63 -16.66 9.62
C ASP A 168 -13.87 -15.82 9.28
N ILE A 169 -13.61 -14.70 8.61
CA ILE A 169 -14.64 -13.77 8.11
C ILE A 169 -14.52 -13.59 6.60
N SER A 170 -15.64 -13.25 5.98
CA SER A 170 -15.66 -12.89 4.56
C SER A 170 -14.81 -11.64 4.31
N GLU A 171 -14.23 -11.54 3.11
CA GLU A 171 -13.63 -10.28 2.66
C GLU A 171 -14.72 -9.23 2.49
N TRP A 172 -14.35 -7.96 2.58
CA TRP A 172 -15.24 -6.86 2.22
C TRP A 172 -15.78 -7.02 0.81
N ASP A 173 -16.95 -6.45 0.56
CA ASP A 173 -17.46 -6.42 -0.80
C ASP A 173 -16.52 -5.56 -1.68
N GLN A 174 -16.56 -5.79 -3.00
CA GLN A 174 -15.69 -5.06 -3.92
C GLN A 174 -15.92 -3.54 -3.87
N LYS A 175 -17.16 -3.10 -3.60
CA LYS A 175 -17.52 -1.69 -3.57
C LYS A 175 -16.92 -1.00 -2.33
N GLU A 176 -16.91 -1.68 -1.19
CA GLU A 176 -16.28 -1.28 0.07
C GLU A 176 -14.76 -1.22 -0.09
N CYS A 177 -14.15 -2.27 -0.65
CA CYS A 177 -12.72 -2.27 -0.97
C CYS A 177 -12.32 -1.05 -1.82
N LEU A 178 -13.07 -0.79 -2.91
CA LEU A 178 -12.85 0.35 -3.79
C LEU A 178 -13.09 1.69 -3.07
N ALA A 179 -14.08 1.76 -2.18
CA ALA A 179 -14.36 2.96 -1.40
C ALA A 179 -13.20 3.29 -0.44
N TYR A 180 -12.67 2.31 0.28
CA TYR A 180 -11.49 2.47 1.13
C TYR A 180 -10.24 2.84 0.35
N GLU A 181 -10.06 2.23 -0.81
CA GLU A 181 -8.95 2.58 -1.69
C GLU A 181 -9.03 4.03 -2.16
N LYS A 182 -10.22 4.49 -2.56
CA LYS A 182 -10.49 5.88 -2.92
C LYS A 182 -10.26 6.82 -1.74
N GLU A 183 -10.65 6.43 -0.54
CA GLU A 183 -10.46 7.22 0.68
C GLU A 183 -8.98 7.41 1.03
N CYS A 184 -8.19 6.33 0.95
CA CYS A 184 -6.78 6.33 1.35
C CYS A 184 -5.85 6.85 0.27
N LEU A 185 -6.07 6.51 -0.99
CA LEU A 185 -5.16 6.84 -2.10
C LEU A 185 -5.67 7.98 -2.98
N GLY A 186 -6.98 8.26 -2.93
CA GLY A 186 -7.63 9.24 -3.79
C GLY A 186 -8.03 8.71 -5.16
N PHE A 187 -7.76 7.44 -5.49
CA PHE A 187 -8.04 6.83 -6.79
C PHE A 187 -8.36 5.32 -6.66
N TYR A 188 -8.88 4.72 -7.72
CA TYR A 188 -9.09 3.27 -7.81
C TYR A 188 -7.98 2.63 -8.65
N ILE A 189 -7.16 1.77 -8.03
CA ILE A 189 -6.06 1.03 -8.64
C ILE A 189 -6.56 -0.38 -8.96
N THR A 190 -7.09 -1.09 -7.96
CA THR A 190 -7.46 -2.52 -8.05
C THR A 190 -8.64 -2.81 -8.98
N GLY A 191 -9.50 -1.82 -9.23
CA GLY A 191 -10.65 -1.93 -10.13
C GLY A 191 -11.28 -0.58 -10.42
N HIS A 192 -12.48 -0.59 -10.97
CA HIS A 192 -13.28 0.61 -11.20
C HIS A 192 -14.75 0.36 -10.81
N PRO A 193 -15.46 1.32 -10.18
CA PRO A 193 -16.87 1.14 -9.82
C PRO A 193 -17.79 0.79 -11.00
N LEU A 194 -17.41 1.21 -12.21
CA LEU A 194 -18.14 0.91 -13.45
C LEU A 194 -17.82 -0.47 -14.04
N ASP A 195 -16.88 -1.23 -13.47
CA ASP A 195 -16.51 -2.55 -14.01
C ASP A 195 -17.71 -3.49 -14.05
N ASN A 196 -18.58 -3.44 -13.03
CA ASN A 196 -19.83 -4.21 -12.96
C ASN A 196 -20.85 -3.82 -14.05
N TYR A 197 -20.71 -2.62 -14.63
CA TYR A 197 -21.62 -2.09 -15.65
C TYR A 197 -21.01 -2.08 -17.05
N LYS A 198 -19.75 -2.53 -17.23
CA LYS A 198 -19.05 -2.50 -18.52
C LYS A 198 -19.82 -3.18 -19.64
N GLN A 199 -20.43 -4.34 -19.37
CA GLN A 199 -21.20 -5.07 -20.40
C GLN A 199 -22.49 -4.34 -20.77
N ALA A 200 -23.23 -3.81 -19.79
CA ALA A 200 -24.42 -3.02 -20.05
C ALA A 200 -24.08 -1.74 -20.82
N LEU A 201 -23.02 -1.02 -20.43
CA LEU A 201 -22.56 0.16 -21.14
C LEU A 201 -22.20 -0.17 -22.59
N LYS A 202 -21.41 -1.21 -22.85
CA LYS A 202 -21.10 -1.65 -24.23
C LYS A 202 -22.33 -2.01 -25.06
N ALA A 203 -23.41 -2.48 -24.43
CA ALA A 203 -24.64 -2.83 -25.14
C ALA A 203 -25.49 -1.60 -25.51
N PHE A 204 -25.46 -0.53 -24.69
CA PHE A 204 -26.32 0.65 -24.86
C PHE A 204 -25.58 1.91 -25.33
N THR A 205 -24.25 1.90 -25.37
CA THR A 205 -23.43 3.03 -25.82
C THR A 205 -22.48 2.60 -26.92
N ASN A 206 -22.48 3.37 -28.01
CA ASN A 206 -21.59 3.24 -29.16
C ASN A 206 -20.43 4.25 -29.13
N VAL A 207 -20.48 5.24 -28.25
CA VAL A 207 -19.51 6.33 -28.11
C VAL A 207 -19.35 6.66 -26.63
N ASP A 208 -18.12 6.92 -26.20
CA ASP A 208 -17.80 7.46 -24.87
C ASP A 208 -17.30 8.91 -24.96
N THR A 209 -17.18 9.58 -23.82
CA THR A 209 -16.77 10.99 -23.79
C THR A 209 -15.36 11.21 -24.35
N ALA A 210 -14.47 10.21 -24.23
CA ALA A 210 -13.10 10.31 -24.74
C ALA A 210 -13.05 10.22 -26.27
N SER A 211 -13.80 9.29 -26.85
CA SER A 211 -13.96 9.12 -28.30
C SER A 211 -14.70 10.29 -28.95
N ALA A 212 -15.69 10.87 -28.26
CA ALA A 212 -16.34 12.10 -28.72
C ALA A 212 -15.36 13.28 -28.78
N LEU A 213 -14.52 13.45 -27.75
CA LEU A 213 -13.53 14.53 -27.69
C LEU A 213 -12.41 14.35 -28.75
N ALA A 214 -11.97 13.11 -28.97
CA ALA A 214 -11.00 12.79 -30.01
C ALA A 214 -11.54 13.11 -31.42
N ALA A 215 -12.82 12.78 -31.67
CA ALA A 215 -13.50 13.07 -32.93
C ALA A 215 -13.71 14.58 -33.19
N GLU A 216 -13.77 15.42 -32.14
CA GLU A 216 -13.76 16.89 -32.29
C GLU A 216 -12.36 17.40 -32.65
N SER A 217 -11.30 16.89 -32.01
CA SER A 217 -9.92 17.31 -32.30
C SER A 217 -9.44 16.96 -33.71
N GLU A 218 -9.99 15.91 -34.33
CA GLU A 218 -9.71 15.54 -35.72
C GLU A 218 -10.47 16.39 -36.76
N ARG A 219 -11.51 17.14 -36.37
CA ARG A 219 -12.26 18.03 -37.27
C ARG A 219 -11.68 19.44 -37.37
N GLU A 220 -10.78 19.82 -36.47
CA GLU A 220 -10.13 21.13 -36.45
C GLU A 220 -8.78 21.14 -37.19
N VAL A 221 -8.39 20.05 -37.85
CA VAL A 221 -7.20 19.93 -38.72
C VAL A 221 -7.63 19.81 -40.18
#